data_AF-A0A7S7U8V9-F1
#
_entry.id   AF-A0A7S7U8V9-F1
#
_cell.length_a   1.000
_cell.length_b   1.000
_cell.length_c   1.000
_cell.angle_alpha   90.00
_cell.angle_beta   90.00
_cell.angle_gamma   90.00
#
_symmetry.space_group_name_H-M   'P 1'
#
loop_
_entity.id
_entity.type
_entity.pdbx_description
1 polymer ?
#
loop_
_entity_poly.entity_id
_entity_poly.type
_entity_poly.pdbx_seq_one_letter_code
_entity_poly.pdbx_strand_id
1 'polypeptide(L)'
;MAAAPAWSDELIETPVSLPVSIGGTTVRLEALVVKKSDAQGRLPIALITNGGAATATAGAGATTATYAHNARDMARRGWLAVVVIRRGFGNSEGPRPAPVACQATSFEAWASAAADDLQATLSAVSQRPDADASRMIVIGSETAGVAAVALSARNPRGLQGVVSISGGLQSESNCPMTDVLVDGYRTFGSTSRVPNLWIYSRSDKVFDPDLVNRLHTAFLDAGGDVKFVTFFHDGDVGTPVFSHATRAWYSQMDGFLRARNLPTWSIPDVKSVIDRLKIGDRIERENLQGSLLIYLSAPGEKAIAFSPTLQAAWIRPQNKVVAEPHLPVTYQTNSKSLDDARTGALAACQKAAQDCIIVMENFLWIGGER
;
A
#
# COMPACT_ATOMS: atom_id res chain seq x y z
N MET A 1 3.22 -8.55 -39.16
CA MET A 1 3.66 -8.62 -37.74
C MET A 1 2.45 -8.36 -36.89
N ALA A 2 2.06 -9.30 -36.03
CA ALA A 2 0.98 -9.05 -35.08
C ALA A 2 1.46 -8.01 -34.06
N ALA A 3 0.71 -6.91 -33.91
CA ALA A 3 0.95 -5.96 -32.84
C ALA A 3 0.95 -6.73 -31.51
N ALA A 4 1.98 -6.52 -30.68
CA ALA A 4 1.92 -6.99 -29.30
C ALA A 4 0.60 -6.45 -28.69
N PRO A 5 -0.17 -7.29 -27.97
CA PRO A 5 -1.39 -6.80 -27.35
C PRO A 5 -1.02 -5.62 -26.47
N ALA A 6 -1.67 -4.48 -26.69
CA ALA A 6 -1.55 -3.32 -25.83
C ALA A 6 -1.82 -3.80 -24.41
N TRP A 7 -0.79 -3.75 -23.56
CA TRP A 7 -0.96 -4.04 -22.14
C TRP A 7 -2.08 -3.12 -21.63
N SER A 8 -3.09 -3.70 -21.02
CA SER A 8 -4.27 -2.97 -20.56
C SER A 8 -4.04 -2.57 -19.10
N ASP A 9 -4.31 -1.31 -18.74
CA ASP A 9 -4.41 -0.93 -17.33
C ASP A 9 -5.84 -1.11 -16.77
N GLU A 10 -6.72 -1.76 -17.52
CA GLU A 10 -8.08 -2.07 -17.10
C GLU A 10 -8.06 -3.06 -15.94
N LEU A 11 -8.83 -2.73 -14.90
CA LEU A 11 -8.98 -3.53 -13.70
C LEU A 11 -10.36 -4.17 -13.65
N ILE A 12 -10.41 -5.42 -13.21
CA ILE A 12 -11.66 -6.10 -12.85
C ILE A 12 -11.86 -5.91 -11.35
N GLU A 13 -12.94 -5.23 -10.99
CA GLU A 13 -13.36 -4.98 -9.61
C GLU A 13 -14.64 -5.77 -9.32
N THR A 14 -14.60 -6.70 -8.37
CA THR A 14 -15.73 -7.57 -8.05
C THR A 14 -16.08 -7.43 -6.57
N PRO A 15 -17.20 -6.75 -6.23
CA PRO A 15 -17.75 -6.80 -4.89
C PRO A 15 -18.17 -8.24 -4.56
N VAL A 16 -17.80 -8.72 -3.38
CA VAL A 16 -18.08 -10.08 -2.92
C VAL A 16 -18.60 -10.01 -1.49
N SER A 17 -19.71 -10.69 -1.21
CA SER A 17 -20.07 -11.07 0.15
C SER A 17 -19.39 -12.40 0.46
N LEU A 18 -18.21 -12.35 1.08
CA LEU A 18 -17.28 -13.46 1.21
C LEU A 18 -17.65 -14.34 2.41
N PRO A 19 -18.10 -15.59 2.21
CA PRO A 19 -18.31 -16.51 3.31
C PRO A 19 -16.95 -16.97 3.87
N VAL A 20 -16.76 -16.81 5.18
CA VAL A 20 -15.58 -17.28 5.90
C VAL A 20 -16.01 -18.10 7.12
N SER A 21 -15.20 -19.08 7.51
CA SER A 21 -15.44 -19.88 8.73
C SER A 21 -14.56 -19.37 9.86
N ILE A 22 -15.18 -18.94 10.95
CA ILE A 22 -14.48 -18.46 12.15
C ILE A 22 -15.07 -19.15 13.37
N GLY A 23 -14.23 -19.89 14.12
CA GLY A 23 -14.67 -20.65 15.29
C GLY A 23 -15.76 -21.68 14.98
N GLY A 24 -15.79 -22.24 13.76
CA GLY A 24 -16.82 -23.18 13.29
C GLY A 24 -18.11 -22.54 12.78
N THR A 25 -18.27 -21.23 12.92
CA THR A 25 -19.42 -20.48 12.41
C THR A 25 -19.10 -19.85 11.06
N THR A 26 -20.02 -19.95 10.11
CA THR A 26 -19.90 -19.23 8.84
C THR A 26 -20.44 -17.81 9.02
N VAL A 27 -19.63 -16.81 8.66
CA VAL A 27 -20.05 -15.41 8.57
C VAL A 27 -19.71 -14.87 7.19
N ARG A 28 -20.48 -13.90 6.70
CA ARG A 28 -20.25 -13.23 5.43
C ARG A 28 -19.62 -11.86 5.64
N LEU A 29 -18.44 -11.64 5.06
CA LEU A 29 -17.73 -10.36 5.14
C LEU A 29 -17.92 -9.56 3.85
N GLU A 30 -18.10 -8.24 3.96
CA GLU A 30 -18.05 -7.34 2.81
C GLU A 30 -16.62 -7.32 2.27
N ALA A 31 -16.45 -7.65 0.99
CA ALA A 31 -15.16 -7.67 0.34
C ALA A 31 -15.21 -7.10 -1.08
N LEU A 32 -14.06 -6.65 -1.56
CA LEU A 32 -13.84 -6.22 -2.94
C LEU A 32 -12.58 -6.90 -3.45
N VAL A 33 -12.71 -7.67 -4.52
CA VAL A 33 -11.57 -8.32 -5.19
C VAL A 33 -11.21 -7.51 -6.42
N VAL A 34 -9.93 -7.15 -6.55
CA VAL A 34 -9.40 -6.33 -7.64
C VAL A 34 -8.19 -7.04 -8.26
N LYS A 35 -8.17 -7.14 -9.59
CA LYS A 35 -7.02 -7.62 -10.38
C LYS A 35 -6.97 -6.93 -11.74
N LYS A 36 -5.82 -6.96 -12.41
CA LYS A 36 -5.76 -6.56 -13.82
C LYS A 36 -6.58 -7.51 -14.69
N SER A 37 -7.27 -6.96 -15.69
CA SER A 37 -8.10 -7.71 -16.64
C SER A 37 -7.28 -8.71 -17.48
N ASP A 38 -6.05 -8.34 -17.82
CA ASP A 38 -5.10 -9.13 -18.59
C ASP A 38 -4.24 -10.07 -17.73
N ALA A 39 -4.47 -10.11 -16.41
CA ALA A 39 -3.69 -10.94 -15.50
C ALA A 39 -3.80 -12.44 -15.86
N GLN A 40 -2.65 -13.09 -15.99
CA GLN A 40 -2.55 -14.51 -16.34
C GLN A 40 -2.15 -15.36 -15.12
N GLY A 41 -2.70 -16.58 -15.04
CA GLY A 41 -2.33 -17.54 -14.01
C GLY A 41 -2.83 -17.19 -12.60
N ARG A 42 -2.18 -17.79 -11.59
CA ARG A 42 -2.48 -17.56 -10.17
C ARG A 42 -1.68 -16.37 -9.64
N LEU A 43 -2.37 -15.45 -9.00
CA LEU A 43 -1.82 -14.20 -8.49
C LEU A 43 -1.60 -14.28 -6.97
N PRO A 44 -0.49 -13.72 -6.45
CA PRO A 44 -0.31 -13.61 -5.01
C PRO A 44 -1.37 -12.69 -4.38
N ILE A 45 -1.68 -12.90 -3.11
CA ILE A 45 -2.80 -12.25 -2.42
C ILE A 45 -2.29 -11.03 -1.64
N ALA A 46 -2.89 -9.86 -1.90
CA ALA A 46 -2.70 -8.67 -1.07
C ALA A 46 -4.00 -8.36 -0.34
N LEU A 47 -4.07 -8.68 0.96
CA LEU A 47 -5.25 -8.43 1.78
C LEU A 47 -5.14 -7.04 2.42
N ILE A 48 -6.14 -6.20 2.22
CA ILE A 48 -6.28 -4.86 2.79
C ILE A 48 -7.52 -4.87 3.69
N THR A 49 -7.42 -4.33 4.90
CA THR A 49 -8.51 -4.40 5.87
C THR A 49 -8.77 -3.07 6.57
N ASN A 50 -10.00 -2.90 7.08
CA ASN A 50 -10.40 -1.66 7.73
C ASN A 50 -9.78 -1.45 9.12
N GLY A 51 -9.28 -0.22 9.32
CA GLY A 51 -8.97 0.33 10.64
C GLY A 51 -10.21 0.85 11.35
N GLY A 52 -10.02 1.88 12.19
CA GLY A 52 -11.03 2.48 13.06
C GLY A 52 -10.67 2.31 14.54
N ALA A 53 -11.13 3.25 15.38
CA ALA A 53 -10.94 3.14 16.82
C ALA A 53 -11.62 1.88 17.39
N ALA A 54 -11.09 1.33 18.49
CA ALA A 54 -11.67 0.16 19.14
C ALA A 54 -12.77 0.56 20.15
N THR A 55 -13.76 1.31 19.67
CA THR A 55 -14.98 1.63 20.41
C THR A 55 -16.18 0.93 19.76
N ALA A 56 -17.29 0.81 20.50
CA ALA A 56 -18.50 0.14 20.02
C ALA A 56 -19.06 0.73 18.71
N THR A 57 -18.82 2.03 18.43
CA THR A 57 -19.40 2.75 17.29
C THR A 57 -18.38 3.16 16.21
N ALA A 58 -17.09 3.20 16.53
CA ALA A 58 -16.06 3.61 15.58
C ALA A 58 -15.99 2.67 14.36
N GLY A 59 -15.85 3.24 13.16
CA GLY A 59 -15.81 2.45 11.92
C GLY A 59 -17.16 1.90 11.44
N ALA A 60 -18.30 2.34 11.99
CA ALA A 60 -19.63 1.95 11.49
C ALA A 60 -19.86 2.27 10.00
N GLY A 61 -19.20 3.31 9.47
CA GLY A 61 -19.22 3.67 8.04
C GLY A 61 -18.12 3.00 7.19
N ALA A 62 -17.40 2.00 7.71
CA ALA A 62 -16.37 1.32 6.94
C ALA A 62 -17.00 0.61 5.73
N THR A 63 -16.45 0.83 4.54
CA THR A 63 -16.87 0.18 3.31
C THR A 63 -15.65 -0.14 2.46
N THR A 64 -15.78 -1.14 1.62
CA THR A 64 -14.75 -1.51 0.64
C THR A 64 -14.33 -0.34 -0.26
N ALA A 65 -15.25 0.60 -0.56
CA ALA A 65 -14.96 1.78 -1.38
C ALA A 65 -13.85 2.68 -0.78
N THR A 66 -13.73 2.75 0.56
CA THR A 66 -12.68 3.54 1.24
C THR A 66 -11.28 3.07 0.88
N TYR A 67 -11.11 1.76 0.65
CA TYR A 67 -9.81 1.11 0.42
C TYR A 67 -9.61 0.67 -1.04
N ALA A 68 -10.60 0.90 -1.91
CA ALA A 68 -10.56 0.48 -3.31
C ALA A 68 -9.33 1.03 -4.05
N HIS A 69 -8.95 2.28 -3.76
CA HIS A 69 -7.75 2.89 -4.36
C HIS A 69 -6.46 2.11 -4.05
N ASN A 70 -6.30 1.60 -2.82
CA ASN A 70 -5.15 0.76 -2.46
C ASN A 70 -5.19 -0.60 -3.15
N ALA A 71 -6.39 -1.18 -3.27
CA ALA A 71 -6.55 -2.46 -3.97
C ALA A 71 -6.20 -2.31 -5.46
N ARG A 72 -6.58 -1.19 -6.10
CA ARG A 72 -6.18 -0.87 -7.48
C ARG A 72 -4.66 -0.72 -7.62
N ASP A 73 -4.02 -0.01 -6.70
CA ASP A 73 -2.55 0.14 -6.68
C ASP A 73 -1.82 -1.19 -6.54
N MET A 74 -2.35 -2.11 -5.72
CA MET A 74 -1.81 -3.46 -5.56
C MET A 74 -2.09 -4.35 -6.78
N ALA A 75 -3.29 -4.28 -7.36
CA ALA A 75 -3.62 -5.00 -8.59
C ALA A 75 -2.67 -4.62 -9.73
N ARG A 76 -2.37 -3.34 -9.88
CA ARG A 76 -1.38 -2.82 -10.85
C ARG A 76 0.04 -3.32 -10.61
N ARG A 77 0.39 -3.66 -9.37
CA ARG A 77 1.66 -4.29 -8.98
C ARG A 77 1.68 -5.81 -9.21
N GLY A 78 0.60 -6.39 -9.71
CA GLY A 78 0.51 -7.81 -10.05
C GLY A 78 -0.11 -8.70 -8.96
N TRP A 79 -0.97 -8.14 -8.11
CA TRP A 79 -1.62 -8.88 -7.02
C TRP A 79 -3.09 -9.18 -7.32
N LEU A 80 -3.59 -10.27 -6.74
CA LEU A 80 -5.01 -10.40 -6.42
C LEU A 80 -5.25 -9.60 -5.15
N ALA A 81 -5.62 -8.34 -5.31
CA ALA A 81 -5.87 -7.45 -4.20
C ALA A 81 -7.28 -7.69 -3.66
N VAL A 82 -7.40 -7.83 -2.34
CA VAL A 82 -8.67 -8.06 -1.67
C VAL A 82 -8.81 -7.04 -0.57
N VAL A 83 -9.82 -6.18 -0.67
CA VAL A 83 -10.30 -5.43 0.49
C VAL A 83 -11.27 -6.33 1.24
N VAL A 84 -11.12 -6.43 2.56
CA VAL A 84 -12.13 -7.03 3.44
C VAL A 84 -12.50 -6.06 4.55
N ILE A 85 -13.78 -6.02 4.88
CA ILE A 85 -14.28 -5.35 6.07
C ILE A 85 -14.46 -6.42 7.15
N ARG A 86 -13.86 -6.22 8.32
CA ARG A 86 -13.88 -7.16 9.44
C ARG A 86 -15.28 -7.38 10.00
N ARG A 87 -15.47 -8.45 10.78
CA ARG A 87 -16.77 -8.81 11.36
C ARG A 87 -17.37 -7.64 12.16
N GLY A 88 -18.67 -7.42 11.98
CA GLY A 88 -19.42 -6.36 12.67
C GLY A 88 -19.14 -4.93 12.20
N PHE A 89 -18.39 -4.73 11.12
CA PHE A 89 -18.20 -3.42 10.46
C PHE A 89 -18.86 -3.40 9.09
N GLY A 90 -19.29 -2.22 8.64
CA GLY A 90 -19.90 -2.04 7.32
C GLY A 90 -21.06 -3.00 7.08
N ASN A 91 -21.07 -3.65 5.91
CA ASN A 91 -22.06 -4.67 5.56
C ASN A 91 -21.63 -6.11 5.93
N SER A 92 -20.61 -6.26 6.79
CA SER A 92 -20.14 -7.58 7.24
C SER A 92 -20.97 -8.11 8.41
N GLU A 93 -21.22 -9.41 8.41
CA GLU A 93 -21.90 -10.13 9.49
C GLU A 93 -21.06 -10.24 10.77
N GLY A 94 -21.69 -10.81 11.81
CA GLY A 94 -21.09 -11.13 13.10
C GLY A 94 -21.23 -10.02 14.14
N PRO A 95 -20.79 -10.27 15.38
CA PRO A 95 -20.44 -9.18 16.29
C PRO A 95 -19.02 -8.70 16.02
N ARG A 96 -18.74 -7.44 16.37
CA ARG A 96 -17.37 -6.92 16.45
C ARG A 96 -16.59 -7.64 17.56
N PRO A 97 -15.25 -7.69 17.49
CA PRO A 97 -14.42 -8.04 18.65
C PRO A 97 -14.80 -7.19 19.86
N ALA A 98 -14.89 -7.82 21.03
CA ALA A 98 -15.19 -7.12 22.28
C ALA A 98 -14.15 -6.02 22.54
N PRO A 99 -14.56 -4.77 22.84
CA PRO A 99 -13.63 -3.69 23.15
C PRO A 99 -12.71 -4.05 24.33
N VAL A 100 -11.53 -3.42 24.37
CA VAL A 100 -10.62 -3.61 25.50
C VAL A 100 -11.02 -2.67 26.64
N ALA A 101 -11.39 -3.27 27.76
CA ALA A 101 -11.81 -2.55 28.97
C ALA A 101 -10.61 -1.88 29.68
N CYS A 102 -10.86 -0.84 30.46
CA CYS A 102 -9.81 -0.07 31.15
C CYS A 102 -8.98 -0.91 32.14
N GLN A 103 -9.61 -1.89 32.79
CA GLN A 103 -8.98 -2.80 33.75
C GLN A 103 -8.32 -4.03 33.08
N ALA A 104 -8.32 -4.10 31.75
CA ALA A 104 -7.76 -5.23 31.03
C ALA A 104 -6.24 -5.31 31.28
N THR A 105 -5.77 -6.49 31.65
CA THR A 105 -4.34 -6.80 31.79
C THR A 105 -3.71 -7.30 30.49
N SER A 106 -4.52 -7.55 29.47
CA SER A 106 -4.10 -7.96 28.13
C SER A 106 -5.13 -7.49 27.09
N PHE A 107 -4.70 -7.38 25.83
CA PHE A 107 -5.60 -7.18 24.69
C PHE A 107 -5.63 -8.40 23.74
N GLU A 108 -5.11 -9.55 24.19
CA GLU A 108 -4.93 -10.75 23.37
C GLU A 108 -6.26 -11.27 22.81
N ALA A 109 -7.34 -11.25 23.60
CA ALA A 109 -8.66 -11.68 23.13
C ALA A 109 -9.14 -10.82 21.94
N TRP A 110 -8.95 -9.50 22.01
CA TRP A 110 -9.28 -8.58 20.91
C TRP A 110 -8.37 -8.85 19.70
N ALA A 111 -7.07 -8.97 19.91
CA ALA A 111 -6.10 -9.20 18.85
C ALA A 111 -6.32 -10.54 18.14
N SER A 112 -6.64 -11.58 18.90
CA SER A 112 -6.94 -12.91 18.39
C SER A 112 -8.23 -12.89 17.55
N ALA A 113 -9.31 -12.29 18.05
CA ALA A 113 -10.54 -12.16 17.30
C ALA A 113 -10.34 -11.37 15.99
N ALA A 114 -9.53 -10.31 16.02
CA ALA A 114 -9.19 -9.53 14.84
C ALA A 114 -8.30 -10.31 13.85
N ALA A 115 -7.35 -11.11 14.33
CA ALA A 115 -6.51 -11.96 13.49
C ALA A 115 -7.29 -13.15 12.90
N ASP A 116 -8.32 -13.65 13.58
CA ASP A 116 -9.23 -14.68 13.05
C ASP A 116 -9.93 -14.20 11.77
N ASP A 117 -10.38 -12.95 11.74
CA ASP A 117 -11.02 -12.36 10.56
C ASP A 117 -10.10 -12.38 9.35
N LEU A 118 -8.84 -11.99 9.55
CA LEU A 118 -7.83 -11.94 8.51
C LEU A 118 -7.44 -13.35 8.05
N GLN A 119 -7.22 -14.27 9.00
CA GLN A 119 -6.83 -15.65 8.68
C GLN A 119 -7.95 -16.40 7.95
N ALA A 120 -9.19 -16.22 8.37
CA ALA A 120 -10.35 -16.84 7.71
C ALA A 120 -10.58 -16.25 6.31
N THR A 121 -10.36 -14.93 6.14
CA THR A 121 -10.38 -14.29 4.82
C THR A 121 -9.31 -14.85 3.90
N LEU A 122 -8.04 -14.92 4.35
CA LEU A 122 -6.96 -15.51 3.56
C LEU A 122 -7.28 -16.97 3.19
N SER A 123 -7.83 -17.74 4.12
CA SER A 123 -8.21 -19.14 3.88
C SER A 123 -9.29 -19.27 2.82
N ALA A 124 -10.31 -18.40 2.83
CA ALA A 124 -11.38 -18.38 1.84
C ALA A 124 -10.88 -17.90 0.46
N VAL A 125 -10.11 -16.81 0.41
CA VAL A 125 -9.54 -16.27 -0.83
C VAL A 125 -8.57 -17.27 -1.47
N SER A 126 -7.81 -18.01 -0.67
CA SER A 126 -6.88 -19.04 -1.13
C SER A 126 -7.54 -20.20 -1.89
N GLN A 127 -8.86 -20.38 -1.75
CA GLN A 127 -9.61 -21.40 -2.51
C GLN A 127 -9.96 -20.96 -3.94
N ARG A 128 -9.74 -19.68 -4.28
CA ARG A 128 -10.03 -19.20 -5.63
C ARG A 128 -9.07 -19.81 -6.65
N PRO A 129 -9.55 -20.10 -7.88
CA PRO A 129 -8.71 -20.71 -8.91
C PRO A 129 -7.58 -19.77 -9.41
N ASP A 130 -7.76 -18.46 -9.25
CA ASP A 130 -6.82 -17.41 -9.64
C ASP A 130 -5.92 -16.92 -8.49
N ALA A 131 -5.98 -17.55 -7.32
CA ALA A 131 -5.17 -17.18 -6.15
C ALA A 131 -3.95 -18.09 -5.96
N ASP A 132 -2.81 -17.48 -5.64
CA ASP A 132 -1.59 -18.15 -5.19
C ASP A 132 -1.41 -17.97 -3.68
N ALA A 133 -1.85 -18.98 -2.93
CA ALA A 133 -1.78 -19.01 -1.47
C ALA A 133 -0.36 -19.13 -0.91
N SER A 134 0.67 -19.34 -1.74
CA SER A 134 2.08 -19.42 -1.27
C SER A 134 2.73 -18.05 -1.03
N ARG A 135 2.09 -16.99 -1.54
CA ARG A 135 2.60 -15.62 -1.51
C ARG A 135 1.46 -14.67 -1.14
N MET A 136 1.35 -14.37 0.14
CA MET A 136 0.32 -13.50 0.69
C MET A 136 0.96 -12.39 1.51
N ILE A 137 0.33 -11.22 1.50
CA ILE A 137 0.62 -10.13 2.44
C ILE A 137 -0.68 -9.57 3.03
N VAL A 138 -0.56 -8.94 4.20
CA VAL A 138 -1.66 -8.19 4.82
C VAL A 138 -1.22 -6.74 5.05
N ILE A 139 -2.09 -5.81 4.69
CA ILE A 139 -1.90 -4.36 4.83
C ILE A 139 -3.04 -3.82 5.70
N GLY A 140 -2.69 -3.12 6.77
CA GLY A 140 -3.66 -2.57 7.71
C GLY A 140 -3.21 -1.24 8.31
N SER A 141 -4.20 -0.38 8.61
CA SER A 141 -3.99 0.88 9.32
C SER A 141 -4.66 0.85 10.69
N GLU A 142 -4.12 1.56 11.67
CA GLU A 142 -4.69 1.65 13.03
C GLU A 142 -4.91 0.26 13.64
N THR A 143 -6.14 -0.07 14.06
CA THR A 143 -6.49 -1.37 14.61
C THR A 143 -6.32 -2.52 13.60
N ALA A 144 -6.42 -2.25 12.30
CA ALA A 144 -6.07 -3.26 11.29
C ALA A 144 -4.56 -3.52 11.22
N GLY A 145 -3.72 -2.52 11.54
CA GLY A 145 -2.28 -2.71 11.69
C GLY A 145 -1.97 -3.65 12.85
N VAL A 146 -2.61 -3.47 14.01
CA VAL A 146 -2.49 -4.38 15.16
C VAL A 146 -2.94 -5.81 14.79
N ALA A 147 -4.08 -5.93 14.10
CA ALA A 147 -4.58 -7.23 13.64
C ALA A 147 -3.60 -7.95 12.70
N ALA A 148 -2.94 -7.21 11.79
CA ALA A 148 -1.94 -7.75 10.89
C ALA A 148 -0.69 -8.23 11.65
N VAL A 149 -0.20 -7.47 12.64
CA VAL A 149 0.92 -7.89 13.50
C VAL A 149 0.55 -9.13 14.31
N ALA A 150 -0.65 -9.17 14.89
CA ALA A 150 -1.16 -10.33 15.62
C ALA A 150 -1.29 -11.58 14.71
N LEU A 151 -1.73 -11.41 13.46
CA LEU A 151 -1.75 -12.50 12.48
C LEU A 151 -0.32 -13.00 12.17
N SER A 152 0.67 -12.10 12.08
CA SER A 152 2.06 -12.47 11.83
C SER A 152 2.61 -13.43 12.88
N ALA A 153 2.20 -13.26 14.14
CA ALA A 153 2.55 -14.13 15.27
C ALA A 153 2.04 -15.58 15.11
N ARG A 154 0.98 -15.79 14.32
CA ARG A 154 0.41 -17.12 14.03
C ARG A 154 1.14 -17.88 12.92
N ASN A 155 2.06 -17.22 12.21
CA ASN A 155 2.82 -17.78 11.09
C ASN A 155 1.97 -18.54 10.05
N PRO A 156 0.87 -17.95 9.50
CA PRO A 156 0.09 -18.63 8.47
C PRO A 156 0.97 -19.02 7.28
N ARG A 157 0.85 -20.27 6.82
CA ARG A 157 1.63 -20.74 5.67
C ARG A 157 1.35 -19.85 4.45
N GLY A 158 2.41 -19.35 3.83
CA GLY A 158 2.33 -18.48 2.66
C GLY A 158 2.19 -16.99 2.97
N LEU A 159 2.07 -16.59 4.23
CA LEU A 159 2.17 -15.17 4.62
C LEU A 159 3.64 -14.74 4.57
N GLN A 160 3.99 -13.93 3.58
CA GLN A 160 5.35 -13.48 3.29
C GLN A 160 5.67 -12.10 3.91
N GLY A 161 4.67 -11.41 4.42
CA GLY A 161 4.87 -10.17 5.15
C GLY A 161 3.59 -9.48 5.58
N VAL A 162 3.73 -8.56 6.53
CA VAL A 162 2.64 -7.67 6.96
C VAL A 162 3.10 -6.22 6.93
N VAL A 163 2.20 -5.33 6.54
CA VAL A 163 2.42 -3.88 6.48
C VAL A 163 1.44 -3.22 7.46
N SER A 164 1.98 -2.68 8.54
CA SER A 164 1.25 -1.99 9.60
C SER A 164 1.50 -0.49 9.51
N ILE A 165 0.45 0.28 9.23
CA ILE A 165 0.50 1.74 9.08
C ILE A 165 -0.19 2.37 10.29
N SER A 166 0.52 3.19 11.06
CA SER A 166 0.01 3.74 12.34
C SER A 166 -0.69 2.66 13.19
N GLY A 167 -0.11 1.45 13.24
CA GLY A 167 -0.72 0.30 13.91
C GLY A 167 -0.84 0.54 15.40
N GLY A 168 -2.07 0.62 15.90
CA GLY A 168 -2.31 0.88 17.31
C GLY A 168 -3.75 0.65 17.72
N LEU A 169 -3.96 0.62 19.02
CA LEU A 169 -5.25 0.30 19.63
C LEU A 169 -5.46 1.25 20.81
N GLN A 170 -6.65 1.85 20.91
CA GLN A 170 -7.07 2.61 22.08
C GLN A 170 -8.15 1.82 22.84
N SER A 171 -8.21 1.98 24.16
CA SER A 171 -9.34 1.43 24.94
C SER A 171 -10.63 2.18 24.63
N GLU A 172 -11.76 1.57 24.98
CA GLU A 172 -13.09 2.15 24.77
C GLU A 172 -13.30 3.52 25.45
N SER A 173 -12.64 3.76 26.59
CA SER A 173 -12.78 5.00 27.37
C SER A 173 -11.50 5.87 27.39
N ASN A 174 -10.58 5.68 26.43
CA ASN A 174 -9.27 6.36 26.38
C ASN A 174 -8.43 6.18 27.66
N CYS A 175 -8.67 5.10 28.41
CA CYS A 175 -7.84 4.67 29.53
C CYS A 175 -6.41 4.32 29.07
N PRO A 176 -5.38 4.58 29.89
CA PRO A 176 -4.00 4.24 29.58
C PRO A 176 -3.85 2.73 29.35
N MET A 177 -3.51 2.35 28.12
CA MET A 177 -3.28 0.96 27.70
C MET A 177 -1.85 0.71 27.21
N THR A 178 -0.98 1.72 27.31
CA THR A 178 0.38 1.72 26.75
C THR A 178 1.17 0.47 27.13
N ASP A 179 1.22 0.12 28.42
CA ASP A 179 1.98 -1.05 28.89
C ASP A 179 1.36 -2.37 28.42
N VAL A 180 0.02 -2.46 28.42
CA VAL A 180 -0.72 -3.61 27.90
C VAL A 180 -0.44 -3.82 26.41
N LEU A 181 -0.33 -2.74 25.63
CA LEU A 181 0.05 -2.81 24.22
C LEU A 181 1.50 -3.25 24.04
N VAL A 182 2.43 -2.66 24.79
CA VAL A 182 3.85 -3.03 24.77
C VAL A 182 4.03 -4.52 25.09
N ASP A 183 3.32 -5.02 26.09
CA ASP A 183 3.37 -6.42 26.48
C ASP A 183 2.81 -7.34 25.40
N GLY A 184 1.69 -7.01 24.78
CA GLY A 184 1.17 -7.83 23.67
C GLY A 184 2.06 -7.79 22.43
N TYR A 185 2.69 -6.65 22.12
CA TYR A 185 3.67 -6.57 21.04
C TYR A 185 4.94 -7.38 21.34
N ARG A 186 5.38 -7.46 22.61
CA ARG A 186 6.42 -8.41 23.03
C ARG A 186 6.01 -9.85 22.76
N THR A 187 4.78 -10.21 23.13
CA THR A 187 4.23 -11.56 22.88
C THR A 187 4.19 -11.87 21.39
N PHE A 188 3.73 -10.94 20.55
CA PHE A 188 3.73 -11.12 19.10
C PHE A 188 5.14 -11.30 18.53
N GLY A 189 6.12 -10.52 19.00
CA GLY A 189 7.51 -10.63 18.56
C GLY A 189 8.13 -12.00 18.90
N SER A 190 7.78 -12.55 20.08
CA SER A 190 8.32 -13.85 20.52
C SER A 190 7.95 -15.03 19.60
N THR A 191 6.81 -14.95 18.92
CA THR A 191 6.27 -16.03 18.09
C THR A 191 6.25 -15.71 16.60
N SER A 192 6.24 -14.44 16.19
CA SER A 192 6.24 -14.05 14.78
C SER A 192 7.55 -14.43 14.09
N ARG A 193 7.42 -15.08 12.93
CA ARG A 193 8.51 -15.39 11.99
C ARG A 193 8.24 -14.78 10.60
N VAL A 194 7.16 -14.00 10.49
CA VAL A 194 6.77 -13.30 9.27
C VAL A 194 7.38 -11.91 9.31
N PRO A 195 8.08 -11.47 8.25
CA PRO A 195 8.62 -10.12 8.22
C PRO A 195 7.57 -9.04 8.32
N ASN A 196 7.80 -8.04 9.17
CA ASN A 196 6.92 -6.91 9.38
C ASN A 196 7.50 -5.63 8.76
N LEU A 197 6.66 -4.80 8.15
CA LEU A 197 6.96 -3.41 7.81
C LEU A 197 6.03 -2.50 8.61
N TRP A 198 6.60 -1.66 9.45
CA TRP A 198 5.87 -0.74 10.32
C TRP A 198 6.15 0.69 9.92
N ILE A 199 5.08 1.46 9.73
CA ILE A 199 5.16 2.82 9.18
C ILE A 199 4.36 3.76 10.07
N TYR A 200 5.02 4.73 10.66
CA TYR A 200 4.43 5.70 11.58
C TYR A 200 4.81 7.14 11.23
N SER A 201 4.02 8.10 11.70
CA SER A 201 4.35 9.52 11.63
C SER A 201 4.93 10.00 12.96
N ARG A 202 5.97 10.85 12.92
CA ARG A 202 6.51 11.53 14.10
C ARG A 202 5.56 12.58 14.67
N SER A 203 4.59 13.04 13.88
CA SER A 203 3.56 14.00 14.29
C SER A 203 2.25 13.33 14.71
N ASP A 204 2.21 12.00 14.80
CA ASP A 204 1.03 11.28 15.28
C ASP A 204 0.77 11.59 16.77
N LYS A 205 -0.43 12.12 17.07
CA LYS A 205 -0.86 12.46 18.44
C LYS A 205 -1.65 11.33 19.10
N VAL A 206 -2.08 10.33 18.32
CA VAL A 206 -2.89 9.19 18.79
C VAL A 206 -1.99 8.04 19.21
N PHE A 207 -0.99 7.74 18.37
CA PHE A 207 0.07 6.77 18.67
C PHE A 207 1.39 7.52 18.65
N ASP A 208 1.69 8.18 19.76
CA ASP A 208 2.83 9.08 19.87
C ASP A 208 4.17 8.33 19.70
N PRO A 209 5.25 9.05 19.32
CA PRO A 209 6.54 8.42 19.07
C PRO A 209 7.14 7.64 20.24
N ASP A 210 6.86 8.00 21.50
CA ASP A 210 7.38 7.27 22.67
C ASP A 210 6.72 5.88 22.76
N LEU A 211 5.39 5.83 22.74
CA LEU A 211 4.64 4.58 22.71
C LEU A 211 5.13 3.70 21.55
N VAL A 212 5.18 4.24 20.34
CA VAL A 212 5.55 3.45 19.14
C VAL A 212 6.98 2.90 19.24
N ASN A 213 7.94 3.68 19.74
CA ASN A 213 9.30 3.18 19.96
C ASN A 213 9.35 2.04 20.99
N ARG A 214 8.52 2.11 22.03
CA ARG A 214 8.40 1.04 23.04
C ARG A 214 7.77 -0.22 22.44
N LEU A 215 6.74 -0.09 21.60
CA LEU A 215 6.16 -1.23 20.85
C LEU A 215 7.20 -1.88 19.94
N HIS A 216 7.95 -1.08 19.17
CA HIS A 216 8.99 -1.55 18.26
C HIS A 216 10.10 -2.29 19.01
N THR A 217 10.63 -1.69 20.07
CA THR A 217 11.67 -2.30 20.90
C THR A 217 11.20 -3.62 21.50
N ALA A 218 9.99 -3.64 22.08
CA ALA A 218 9.46 -4.85 22.69
C ALA A 218 9.25 -6.00 21.69
N PHE A 219 8.78 -5.71 20.47
CA PHE A 219 8.62 -6.72 19.42
C PHE A 219 9.96 -7.21 18.88
N LEU A 220 10.91 -6.29 18.63
CA LEU A 220 12.24 -6.60 18.11
C LEU A 220 13.06 -7.43 19.11
N ASP A 221 13.12 -7.00 20.38
CA ASP A 221 13.89 -7.67 21.44
C ASP A 221 13.33 -9.06 21.77
N ALA A 222 12.04 -9.29 21.54
CA ALA A 222 11.42 -10.60 21.67
C ALA A 222 11.76 -11.56 20.51
N GLY A 223 12.42 -11.07 19.46
CA GLY A 223 12.86 -11.87 18.31
C GLY A 223 12.02 -11.70 17.03
N GLY A 224 11.15 -10.70 16.98
CA GLY A 224 10.37 -10.39 15.78
C GLY A 224 11.20 -9.71 14.69
N ASP A 225 10.94 -10.03 13.42
CA ASP A 225 11.53 -9.34 12.26
C ASP A 225 10.68 -8.14 11.87
N VAL A 226 11.18 -6.93 12.10
CA VAL A 226 10.49 -5.68 11.79
C VAL A 226 11.41 -4.65 11.15
N LYS A 227 10.98 -4.13 10.01
CA LYS A 227 11.49 -2.87 9.46
C LYS A 227 10.61 -1.73 9.96
N PHE A 228 11.16 -0.91 10.83
CA PHE A 228 10.48 0.26 11.38
C PHE A 228 10.86 1.54 10.63
N VAL A 229 9.86 2.27 10.13
CA VAL A 229 10.04 3.53 9.42
C VAL A 229 9.17 4.62 10.03
N THR A 230 9.79 5.75 10.36
CA THR A 230 9.09 6.96 10.78
C THR A 230 9.26 8.06 9.75
N PHE A 231 8.20 8.77 9.43
CA PHE A 231 8.25 9.97 8.60
C PHE A 231 7.95 11.22 9.42
N PHE A 232 8.52 12.35 9.01
CA PHE A 232 8.05 13.66 9.47
C PHE A 232 7.05 14.19 8.45
N HIS A 233 5.88 14.62 8.90
CA HIS A 233 4.90 15.30 8.06
C HIS A 233 4.56 16.64 8.69
N ASP A 234 4.84 17.73 7.97
CA ASP A 234 4.34 19.06 8.28
C ASP A 234 2.83 19.09 8.03
N GLY A 235 2.04 18.99 9.10
CA GLY A 235 0.58 18.97 9.02
C GLY A 235 -0.06 18.47 10.31
N ASP A 236 -1.14 19.12 10.71
CA ASP A 236 -1.81 18.96 12.00
C ASP A 236 -2.80 17.78 11.99
N VAL A 237 -2.35 16.55 11.69
CA VAL A 237 -3.26 15.37 11.74
C VAL A 237 -2.50 14.07 12.02
N GLY A 238 -2.67 13.55 13.24
CA GLY A 238 -2.53 12.12 13.50
C GLY A 238 -3.75 11.39 12.91
N THR A 239 -3.53 10.15 12.47
CA THR A 239 -4.54 9.15 12.04
C THR A 239 -4.80 8.94 10.54
N PRO A 240 -4.83 9.90 9.58
CA PRO A 240 -5.00 9.52 8.17
C PRO A 240 -3.65 9.43 7.44
N VAL A 241 -2.66 8.76 8.03
CA VAL A 241 -1.39 8.40 7.34
C VAL A 241 -1.71 7.53 6.12
N PHE A 242 -2.72 6.67 6.24
CA PHE A 242 -3.19 5.79 5.16
C PHE A 242 -3.73 6.57 3.95
N SER A 243 -4.44 7.69 4.16
CA SER A 243 -5.03 8.50 3.08
C SER A 243 -4.21 9.72 2.66
N HIS A 244 -3.34 10.28 3.50
CA HIS A 244 -2.60 11.52 3.21
C HIS A 244 -1.09 11.34 3.00
N ALA A 245 -0.46 10.32 3.60
CA ALA A 245 0.99 10.09 3.49
C ALA A 245 1.35 9.00 2.45
N THR A 246 0.45 8.80 1.49
CA THR A 246 0.43 7.67 0.54
C THR A 246 1.77 7.37 -0.12
N ARG A 247 2.42 8.37 -0.72
CA ARG A 247 3.71 8.16 -1.40
C ARG A 247 4.83 7.65 -0.47
N ALA A 248 4.90 8.15 0.75
CA ALA A 248 5.99 7.80 1.67
C ALA A 248 5.92 6.31 2.05
N TRP A 249 4.71 5.81 2.33
CA TRP A 249 4.52 4.42 2.71
C TRP A 249 4.60 3.47 1.51
N TYR A 250 4.05 3.84 0.34
CA TYR A 250 4.15 3.02 -0.87
C TYR A 250 5.61 2.78 -1.28
N SER A 251 6.48 3.80 -1.18
CA SER A 251 7.91 3.64 -1.46
C SER A 251 8.58 2.61 -0.54
N GLN A 252 8.25 2.62 0.76
CA GLN A 252 8.78 1.64 1.71
C GLN A 252 8.21 0.24 1.50
N MET A 253 6.91 0.15 1.18
CA MET A 253 6.28 -1.11 0.82
C MET A 253 6.93 -1.68 -0.44
N ASP A 254 7.10 -0.91 -1.50
CA ASP A 254 7.71 -1.37 -2.74
C ASP A 254 9.16 -1.85 -2.51
N GLY A 255 9.93 -1.16 -1.66
CA GLY A 255 11.24 -1.64 -1.22
C GLY A 255 11.17 -2.95 -0.43
N PHE A 256 10.19 -3.08 0.47
CA PHE A 256 9.95 -4.29 1.26
C PHE A 256 9.54 -5.49 0.39
N LEU A 257 8.70 -5.27 -0.62
CA LEU A 257 8.28 -6.28 -1.59
C LEU A 257 9.44 -6.75 -2.47
N ARG A 258 10.23 -5.81 -3.03
CA ARG A 258 11.42 -6.14 -3.83
C ARG A 258 12.44 -6.96 -3.06
N ALA A 259 12.70 -6.60 -1.79
CA ALA A 259 13.63 -7.34 -0.94
C ALA A 259 13.23 -8.81 -0.71
N ARG A 260 11.96 -9.16 -0.98
CA ARG A 260 11.38 -10.50 -0.81
C ARG A 260 10.99 -11.15 -2.14
N ASN A 261 11.40 -10.57 -3.26
CA ASN A 261 11.04 -11.02 -4.61
C ASN A 261 9.51 -11.17 -4.80
N LEU A 262 8.74 -10.27 -4.17
CA LEU A 262 7.29 -10.19 -4.30
C LEU A 262 6.92 -9.18 -5.41
N PRO A 263 5.75 -9.33 -6.08
CA PRO A 263 5.42 -8.46 -7.20
C PRO A 263 5.33 -6.98 -6.82
N THR A 264 6.05 -6.16 -7.59
CA THR A 264 5.95 -4.71 -7.68
C THR A 264 6.83 -4.27 -8.85
N TRP A 265 6.89 -2.97 -9.14
CA TRP A 265 7.82 -2.43 -10.13
C TRP A 265 9.28 -2.57 -9.66
N SER A 266 10.19 -2.67 -10.63
CA SER A 266 11.60 -2.98 -10.44
C SER A 266 12.52 -1.87 -10.99
N ILE A 267 13.79 -1.88 -10.57
CA ILE A 267 14.81 -0.98 -11.14
C ILE A 267 15.01 -1.20 -12.65
N PRO A 268 14.99 -2.44 -13.18
CA PRO A 268 14.93 -2.68 -14.61
C PRO A 268 13.75 -1.99 -15.32
N ASP A 269 12.56 -1.93 -14.72
CA ASP A 269 11.41 -1.23 -15.31
C ASP A 269 11.69 0.26 -15.46
N VAL A 270 12.28 0.88 -14.44
CA VAL A 270 12.72 2.29 -14.48
C VAL A 270 13.72 2.50 -15.62
N LYS A 271 14.73 1.64 -15.73
CA LYS A 271 15.74 1.72 -16.81
C LYS A 271 15.10 1.57 -18.19
N SER A 272 14.17 0.62 -18.35
CA SER A 272 13.41 0.42 -19.59
C SER A 272 12.65 1.68 -20.03
N VAL A 273 12.03 2.40 -19.09
CA VAL A 273 11.36 3.68 -19.39
C VAL A 273 12.38 4.73 -19.85
N ILE A 274 13.51 4.87 -19.15
CA ILE A 274 14.59 5.81 -19.53
C ILE A 274 15.13 5.49 -20.94
N ASP A 275 15.33 4.21 -21.25
CA ASP A 275 15.83 3.75 -22.54
C ASP A 275 14.84 4.02 -23.67
N ARG A 276 13.54 3.80 -23.43
CA ARG A 276 12.46 4.13 -24.39
C ARG A 276 12.35 5.63 -24.63
N LEU A 277 12.67 6.45 -23.63
CA LEU A 277 12.76 7.90 -23.78
C LEU A 277 14.02 8.33 -24.54
N LYS A 278 14.98 7.44 -24.81
CA LYS A 278 16.25 7.73 -25.52
C LYS A 278 17.10 8.80 -24.85
N ILE A 279 17.09 8.85 -23.51
CA ILE A 279 17.94 9.78 -22.76
C ILE A 279 19.37 9.21 -22.74
N GLY A 280 20.30 9.91 -23.39
CA GLY A 280 21.70 9.49 -23.58
C GLY A 280 22.69 10.05 -22.56
N ASP A 281 22.42 11.22 -21.99
CA ASP A 281 23.31 11.84 -20.99
C ASP A 281 23.25 11.12 -19.63
N ARG A 282 24.40 10.93 -18.98
CA ARG A 282 24.48 10.18 -17.72
C ARG A 282 23.76 10.88 -16.56
N ILE A 283 23.94 12.18 -16.41
CA ILE A 283 23.39 12.96 -15.29
C ILE A 283 21.87 13.05 -15.44
N GLU A 284 21.38 13.25 -16.66
CA GLU A 284 19.94 13.26 -16.95
C GLU A 284 19.28 11.92 -16.65
N ARG A 285 19.95 10.80 -17.00
CA ARG A 285 19.45 9.47 -16.66
C ARG A 285 19.35 9.27 -15.15
N GLU A 286 20.33 9.75 -14.37
CA GLU A 286 20.30 9.69 -12.90
C GLU A 286 19.16 10.54 -12.32
N ASN A 287 18.98 11.77 -12.81
CA ASN A 287 17.88 12.65 -12.38
C ASN A 287 16.51 12.06 -12.71
N LEU A 288 16.33 11.58 -13.95
CA LEU A 288 15.08 10.96 -14.40
C LEU A 288 14.80 9.66 -13.65
N GLN A 289 15.83 8.89 -13.31
CA GLN A 289 15.68 7.71 -12.45
C GLN A 289 15.05 8.12 -11.11
N GLY A 290 15.52 9.18 -10.45
CA GLY A 290 14.91 9.71 -9.24
C GLY A 290 13.43 10.07 -9.42
N SER A 291 13.10 10.80 -10.48
CA SER A 291 11.72 11.16 -10.81
C SER A 291 10.81 9.95 -11.08
N LEU A 292 11.31 8.94 -11.79
CA LEU A 292 10.55 7.72 -12.10
C LEU A 292 10.33 6.87 -10.85
N LEU A 293 11.29 6.80 -9.94
CA LEU A 293 11.09 6.13 -8.64
C LEU A 293 9.96 6.80 -7.84
N ILE A 294 9.90 8.14 -7.85
CA ILE A 294 8.82 8.90 -7.22
C ILE A 294 7.48 8.60 -7.90
N TYR A 295 7.45 8.62 -9.23
CA TYR A 295 6.26 8.35 -10.04
C TYR A 295 5.70 6.95 -9.78
N LEU A 296 6.51 5.91 -9.87
CA LEU A 296 6.07 4.51 -9.71
C LEU A 296 5.62 4.20 -8.28
N SER A 297 6.24 4.85 -7.29
CA SER A 297 5.85 4.76 -5.88
C SER A 297 4.61 5.59 -5.54
N ALA A 298 4.12 6.43 -6.44
CA ALA A 298 3.00 7.31 -6.15
C ALA A 298 1.66 6.54 -6.25
N PRO A 299 0.71 6.84 -5.35
CA PRO A 299 -0.62 6.25 -5.35
C PRO A 299 -1.46 6.72 -6.54
N GLY A 300 -2.58 6.04 -6.72
CA GLY A 300 -3.68 6.50 -7.57
C GLY A 300 -3.30 6.58 -9.04
N GLU A 301 -4.16 7.26 -9.80
CA GLU A 301 -3.95 7.44 -11.22
C GLU A 301 -2.79 8.41 -11.46
N LYS A 302 -1.94 8.08 -12.43
CA LYS A 302 -0.74 8.86 -12.73
C LYS A 302 -0.37 8.79 -14.20
N ALA A 303 0.21 9.85 -14.73
CA ALA A 303 0.64 9.94 -16.13
C ALA A 303 1.95 10.70 -16.26
N ILE A 304 2.72 10.37 -17.28
CA ILE A 304 3.95 11.05 -17.67
C ILE A 304 3.73 11.72 -19.02
N ALA A 305 4.01 13.02 -19.08
CA ALA A 305 4.13 13.78 -20.32
C ALA A 305 5.61 13.98 -20.67
N PHE A 306 5.88 14.03 -21.97
CA PHE A 306 7.23 14.14 -22.52
C PHE A 306 7.25 15.08 -23.71
N SER A 307 8.30 15.91 -23.81
CA SER A 307 8.56 16.78 -24.97
C SER A 307 9.86 16.36 -25.70
N PRO A 308 9.77 15.98 -26.99
CA PRO A 308 10.94 15.80 -27.85
C PRO A 308 11.81 17.06 -27.97
N THR A 309 11.19 18.25 -28.06
CA THR A 309 11.90 19.52 -28.16
C THR A 309 12.74 19.80 -26.92
N LEU A 310 12.18 19.59 -25.73
CA LEU A 310 12.94 19.72 -24.48
C LEU A 310 14.07 18.71 -24.43
N GLN A 311 13.83 17.44 -24.79
CA GLN A 311 14.90 16.44 -24.83
C GLN A 311 16.07 16.87 -25.73
N ALA A 312 15.79 17.37 -26.93
CA ALA A 312 16.83 17.82 -27.87
C ALA A 312 17.62 19.03 -27.34
N ALA A 313 16.99 19.90 -26.52
CA ALA A 313 17.66 21.04 -25.90
C ALA A 313 18.64 20.63 -24.79
N TRP A 314 18.34 19.54 -24.09
CA TRP A 314 19.17 18.98 -23.01
C TRP A 314 20.44 18.27 -23.52
N ILE A 315 20.40 17.66 -24.72
CA ILE A 315 21.56 16.99 -25.35
C ILE A 315 22.70 17.95 -25.74
N ARG A 316 22.50 19.29 -25.71
CA ARG A 316 23.54 20.27 -26.09
C ARG A 316 24.47 20.59 -24.90
N PRO A 317 25.81 20.66 -25.10
CA PRO A 317 26.73 21.07 -24.05
C PRO A 317 26.32 22.43 -23.47
N GLN A 318 26.04 22.48 -22.17
CA GLN A 318 25.68 23.71 -21.47
C GLN A 318 26.91 24.60 -21.25
N ASN A 319 27.43 25.19 -22.33
CA ASN A 319 28.54 26.15 -22.26
C ASN A 319 28.11 27.54 -21.73
N LYS A 320 26.85 27.69 -21.29
CA LYS A 320 26.32 28.90 -20.67
C LYS A 320 25.52 28.50 -19.46
N VAL A 321 25.74 29.20 -18.34
CA VAL A 321 24.84 29.21 -17.18
C VAL A 321 23.54 29.87 -17.65
N VAL A 322 22.69 29.10 -18.32
CA VAL A 322 21.31 29.47 -18.58
C VAL A 322 20.51 28.99 -17.37
N ALA A 323 19.46 29.72 -16.97
CA ALA A 323 18.49 29.27 -16.00
C ALA A 323 18.13 27.79 -16.29
N GLU A 324 18.11 26.95 -15.25
CA GLU A 324 18.00 25.50 -15.34
C GLU A 324 17.03 25.09 -16.47
N PRO A 325 17.49 24.35 -17.50
CA PRO A 325 16.60 23.92 -18.58
C PRO A 325 15.41 23.12 -18.01
N HIS A 326 14.21 23.30 -18.58
CA HIS A 326 13.03 22.57 -18.14
C HIS A 326 13.17 21.07 -18.46
N LEU A 327 13.01 20.19 -17.46
CA LEU A 327 13.09 18.74 -17.65
C LEU A 327 12.22 18.26 -18.83
N PRO A 328 12.70 17.33 -19.66
CA PRO A 328 11.95 16.84 -20.82
C PRO A 328 10.75 15.97 -20.43
N VAL A 329 10.66 15.62 -19.15
CA VAL A 329 9.63 14.76 -18.56
C VAL A 329 8.95 15.52 -17.44
N THR A 330 7.62 15.57 -17.48
CA THR A 330 6.78 15.99 -16.35
C THR A 330 5.78 14.90 -16.02
N TYR A 331 5.29 14.86 -14.79
CA TYR A 331 4.33 13.86 -14.37
C TYR A 331 3.30 14.43 -13.41
N GLN A 332 2.12 13.80 -13.41
CA GLN A 332 1.06 14.01 -12.44
C GLN A 332 0.76 12.66 -11.77
N THR A 333 0.56 12.67 -10.45
CA THR A 333 0.29 11.47 -9.66
C THR A 333 -0.83 11.74 -8.66
N ASN A 334 -1.35 10.67 -8.02
CA ASN A 334 -2.41 10.78 -7.02
C ASN A 334 -3.68 11.46 -7.56
N SER A 335 -3.96 11.25 -8.84
CA SER A 335 -5.18 11.77 -9.48
C SER A 335 -6.36 10.86 -9.22
N LYS A 336 -7.57 11.44 -9.24
CA LYS A 336 -8.83 10.70 -9.06
C LYS A 336 -9.20 9.87 -10.29
N SER A 337 -8.77 10.32 -11.46
CA SER A 337 -8.99 9.65 -12.74
C SER A 337 -7.73 9.71 -13.60
N LEU A 338 -7.65 8.82 -14.59
CA LEU A 338 -6.55 8.82 -15.55
C LEU A 338 -6.58 10.07 -16.43
N ASP A 339 -7.75 10.60 -16.75
CA ASP A 339 -7.90 11.83 -17.54
C ASP A 339 -7.38 13.06 -16.77
N ASP A 340 -7.63 13.14 -15.46
CA ASP A 340 -7.04 14.18 -14.60
C ASP A 340 -5.51 14.07 -14.58
N ALA A 341 -4.98 12.85 -14.51
CA ALA A 341 -3.54 12.61 -14.56
C ALA A 341 -2.94 13.06 -15.90
N ARG A 342 -3.54 12.66 -17.02
CA ARG A 342 -3.11 13.07 -18.37
C ARG A 342 -3.11 14.59 -18.52
N THR A 343 -4.24 15.21 -18.16
CA THR A 343 -4.43 16.67 -18.29
C THR A 343 -3.43 17.42 -17.43
N GLY A 344 -3.23 17.02 -16.17
CA GLY A 344 -2.26 17.64 -15.28
C GLY A 344 -0.81 17.51 -15.77
N ALA A 345 -0.43 16.32 -16.24
CA ALA A 345 0.91 16.08 -16.77
C ALA A 345 1.19 16.92 -18.03
N LEU A 346 0.24 16.95 -18.98
CA LEU A 346 0.33 17.76 -20.20
C LEU A 346 0.39 19.25 -19.88
N ALA A 347 -0.49 19.76 -19.01
CA ALA A 347 -0.51 21.16 -18.64
C ALA A 347 0.81 21.60 -17.98
N ALA A 348 1.43 20.74 -17.16
CA ALA A 348 2.75 21.02 -16.60
C ALA A 348 3.84 21.06 -17.66
N CYS A 349 3.83 20.12 -18.61
CA CYS A 349 4.79 20.07 -19.72
C CYS A 349 4.65 21.28 -20.66
N GLN A 350 3.41 21.67 -20.97
CA GLN A 350 3.07 22.71 -21.94
C GLN A 350 3.42 24.13 -21.51
N LYS A 351 3.79 24.32 -20.24
CA LYS A 351 4.42 25.56 -19.76
C LYS A 351 5.79 25.80 -20.39
N ALA A 352 6.48 24.73 -20.80
CA ALA A 352 7.84 24.77 -21.33
C ALA A 352 7.92 24.47 -22.84
N ALA A 353 7.05 23.58 -23.38
CA ALA A 353 7.05 23.23 -24.80
C ALA A 353 5.67 22.78 -25.30
N GLN A 354 5.32 23.08 -26.56
CA GLN A 354 3.98 22.78 -27.09
C GLN A 354 3.82 21.35 -27.63
N ASP A 355 4.92 20.63 -27.89
CA ASP A 355 4.95 19.29 -28.49
C ASP A 355 4.84 18.14 -27.46
N CYS A 356 4.27 18.43 -26.29
CA CYS A 356 4.13 17.48 -25.20
C CYS A 356 3.12 16.39 -25.51
N ILE A 357 3.49 15.14 -25.24
CA ILE A 357 2.64 13.95 -25.41
C ILE A 357 2.70 13.05 -24.19
N ILE A 358 1.61 12.33 -23.92
CA ILE A 358 1.62 11.28 -22.87
C ILE A 358 2.39 10.08 -23.38
N VAL A 359 3.32 9.59 -22.55
CA VAL A 359 4.17 8.44 -22.86
C VAL A 359 3.97 7.28 -21.89
N MET A 360 3.41 7.55 -20.71
CA MET A 360 3.19 6.55 -19.69
C MET A 360 1.93 6.86 -18.89
N GLU A 361 1.20 5.80 -18.54
CA GLU A 361 -0.01 5.81 -17.74
C GLU A 361 0.11 4.73 -16.68
N ASN A 362 0.03 5.09 -15.40
CA ASN A 362 0.24 4.18 -14.28
C ASN A 362 1.57 3.43 -14.36
N PHE A 363 1.56 2.16 -14.78
CA PHE A 363 2.75 1.32 -14.97
C PHE A 363 2.98 0.97 -16.45
N LEU A 364 2.14 1.50 -17.32
CA LEU A 364 2.05 1.16 -18.73
C LEU A 364 2.74 2.21 -19.59
N TRP A 365 3.68 1.77 -20.43
CA TRP A 365 4.20 2.59 -21.51
C TRP A 365 3.18 2.66 -22.65
N ILE A 366 2.76 3.87 -23.02
CA ILE A 366 1.85 4.11 -24.15
C ILE A 366 2.47 4.97 -25.26
N GLY A 367 3.72 5.41 -25.08
CA GLY A 367 4.46 6.09 -26.13
C GLY A 367 4.65 5.18 -27.34
N GLY A 368 4.64 5.74 -28.56
CA GLY A 368 5.02 4.98 -29.75
C GLY A 368 6.44 4.40 -29.62
N GLU A 369 6.71 3.34 -30.38
CA GLU A 369 8.09 2.90 -30.63
C GLU A 369 8.81 4.04 -31.37
N ARG A 370 9.60 4.82 -30.63
CA ARG A 370 10.35 5.94 -31.20
C ARG A 370 11.75 5.52 -31.54
#